data_AF-A0A3M1Z5K8-F1
#
_entry.id   AF-A0A3M1Z5K8-F1
#
_cell.length_a   1.000
_cell.length_b   1.000
_cell.length_c   1.000
_cell.angle_alpha   90.00
_cell.angle_beta   90.00
_cell.angle_gamma   90.00
#
_symmetry.space_group_name_H-M   'P 1'
#
loop_
_entity.id
_entity.type
_entity.pdbx_description
1 polymer ?
#
loop_
_entity_poly.entity_id
_entity_poly.type
_entity_poly.pdbx_seq_one_letter_code
_entity_poly.pdbx_strand_id
1 'polypeptide(L)'
;MVVGVSVLMIAGLVLFLTRTRTGYAIRAAAQNKMAARLMGINIYETYAITFGLSIALTAIAGAMMGTFQPITPVNGPPWTLRAFSIVALGGLGKVQGVVLGGLLLGLVESFIGGYVGVGWAIAAVFIILVLVLIIRPQGLTGGLMPVEE
;
A
#
# COMPACT_ATOMS: atom_id res chain seq x y z
N MET A 1 -5.06 19.74 -3.47
CA MET A 1 -3.61 19.61 -3.17
C MET A 1 -3.22 18.17 -2.86
N VAL A 2 -3.84 17.50 -1.87
CA VAL A 2 -3.54 16.11 -1.50
C VAL A 2 -3.53 15.14 -2.68
N VAL A 3 -4.62 15.12 -3.47
CA VAL A 3 -4.74 14.24 -4.64
C VAL A 3 -3.60 14.45 -5.65
N GLY A 4 -3.21 15.70 -5.91
CA GLY A 4 -2.12 16.01 -6.85
C GLY A 4 -0.77 15.47 -6.38
N VAL A 5 -0.45 15.63 -5.09
CA VAL A 5 0.77 15.08 -4.49
C VAL A 5 0.73 13.54 -4.51
N SER A 6 -0.41 12.93 -4.15
CA SER A 6 -0.56 11.47 -4.20
C SER A 6 -0.32 10.91 -5.61
N VAL A 7 -0.90 11.53 -6.64
CA VAL A 7 -0.71 11.10 -8.04
C VAL A 7 0.75 11.24 -8.45
N LEU A 8 1.41 12.36 -8.13
CA LEU A 8 2.83 12.57 -8.42
C LEU A 8 3.73 11.54 -7.71
N MET A 9 3.46 11.23 -6.44
CA MET A 9 4.23 10.24 -5.69
C MET A 9 4.03 8.83 -6.24
N ILE A 10 2.79 8.45 -6.58
CA ILE A 10 2.51 7.14 -7.20
C ILE A 10 3.20 7.04 -8.56
N ALA A 11 3.08 8.07 -9.41
CA ALA A 11 3.73 8.10 -10.71
C ALA A 11 5.26 8.02 -10.59
N GLY A 12 5.84 8.80 -9.67
CA GLY A 12 7.27 8.77 -9.36
C GLY A 12 7.74 7.41 -8.88
N LEU A 13 6.98 6.77 -7.98
CA LEU A 13 7.29 5.42 -7.47
C LEU A 13 7.23 4.37 -8.59
N VAL A 14 6.16 4.39 -9.40
CA VAL A 14 6.00 3.44 -10.51
C VAL A 14 7.11 3.63 -11.53
N LEU A 15 7.46 4.88 -11.88
CA LEU A 15 8.54 5.17 -12.82
C LEU A 15 9.90 4.77 -12.26
N PHE A 16 10.14 5.02 -10.97
CA PHE A 16 11.35 4.59 -10.27
C PHE A 16 11.48 3.07 -10.33
N LEU A 17 10.43 2.34 -9.96
CA LEU A 17 10.44 0.87 -9.97
C LEU A 17 10.58 0.29 -11.38
N THR A 18 10.00 0.94 -12.40
CA THR A 18 9.99 0.44 -13.78
C THR A 18 11.21 0.83 -14.61
N ARG A 19 11.83 1.96 -14.34
CA ARG A 19 12.86 2.54 -15.23
C ARG A 19 14.26 2.59 -14.62
N THR A 20 14.42 2.38 -13.32
CA THR A 20 15.74 2.41 -12.66
C THR A 20 16.33 1.02 -12.45
N ARG A 21 17.66 0.91 -12.50
CA ARG A 21 18.39 -0.33 -12.23
C ARG A 21 18.12 -0.88 -10.82
N THR A 22 18.01 0.03 -9.84
CA THR A 22 17.60 -0.31 -8.46
C THR A 22 16.17 -0.84 -8.42
N GLY A 23 15.23 -0.28 -9.17
CA GLY A 23 13.86 -0.78 -9.30
C GLY A 23 13.77 -2.20 -9.89
N TYR A 24 14.63 -2.54 -10.85
CA TYR A 24 14.75 -3.91 -11.35
C TYR A 24 15.34 -4.86 -10.31
N ALA A 25 16.37 -4.43 -9.58
CA ALA A 25 16.97 -5.20 -8.50
C ALA A 25 15.97 -5.52 -7.37
N ILE A 26 15.14 -4.56 -6.98
CA ILE A 26 14.07 -4.74 -5.98
C ILE A 26 13.07 -5.80 -6.45
N ARG A 27 12.63 -5.73 -7.72
CA ARG A 27 11.66 -6.70 -8.27
C ARG A 27 12.27 -8.10 -8.41
N ALA A 28 13.54 -8.21 -8.77
CA ALA A 28 14.24 -9.49 -8.81
C ALA A 28 14.40 -10.10 -7.39
N ALA A 29 14.77 -9.28 -6.41
CA ALA A 29 14.90 -9.71 -5.02
C ALA A 29 13.55 -10.12 -4.39
N ALA A 30 12.44 -9.51 -4.83
CA ALA A 30 11.09 -9.87 -4.40
C ALA A 30 10.62 -11.22 -4.96
N GLN A 31 11.13 -11.66 -6.12
CA GLN A 31 10.80 -12.96 -6.70
C GLN A 31 11.62 -14.08 -6.07
N ASN A 32 12.95 -13.93 -6.03
CA ASN A 32 13.82 -14.90 -5.39
C ASN A 32 15.10 -14.24 -4.89
N LYS A 33 15.21 -14.12 -3.56
CA LYS A 33 16.37 -13.50 -2.89
C LYS A 33 17.67 -14.24 -3.18
N MET A 34 17.63 -15.57 -3.23
CA MET A 34 18.82 -16.40 -3.44
C MET A 34 19.34 -16.23 -4.87
N ALA A 35 18.44 -16.30 -5.87
CA ALA A 35 18.77 -16.05 -7.27
C ALA A 35 19.29 -14.61 -7.49
N ALA A 36 18.68 -13.61 -6.86
CA ALA A 36 19.15 -12.23 -6.94
C ALA A 36 20.59 -12.07 -6.41
N ARG A 37 20.95 -12.78 -5.33
CA ARG A 37 22.32 -12.77 -4.78
C ARG A 37 23.33 -13.37 -5.76
N LEU A 38 22.97 -14.46 -6.41
CA LEU A 38 23.79 -15.14 -7.42
C LEU A 38 24.05 -14.24 -8.64
N MET A 39 23.11 -13.34 -8.95
CA MET A 39 23.25 -12.34 -10.02
C MET A 39 24.04 -11.08 -9.60
N GLY A 40 24.68 -11.09 -8.43
CA GLY A 40 25.50 -9.98 -7.94
C GLY A 40 24.71 -8.81 -7.36
N ILE A 41 23.40 -8.97 -7.07
CA ILE A 41 22.59 -7.93 -6.43
C ILE A 41 22.89 -7.91 -4.93
N ASN A 42 23.27 -6.73 -4.42
CA ASN A 42 23.41 -6.53 -2.99
C ASN A 42 22.04 -6.45 -2.31
N ILE A 43 21.66 -7.54 -1.65
CA ILE A 43 20.38 -7.67 -0.95
C ILE A 43 20.24 -6.64 0.17
N TYR A 44 21.30 -6.41 0.95
CA TYR A 44 21.27 -5.47 2.09
C TYR A 44 20.97 -4.04 1.63
N GLU A 45 21.65 -3.60 0.57
CA GLU A 45 21.42 -2.29 -0.03
C GLU A 45 20.01 -2.18 -0.61
N THR A 46 19.53 -3.23 -1.28
CA THR A 46 18.17 -3.28 -1.84
C THR A 46 17.09 -3.15 -0.74
N TYR A 47 17.28 -3.82 0.40
CA TYR A 47 16.39 -3.68 1.56
C TYR A 47 16.47 -2.27 2.17
N ALA A 48 17.69 -1.75 2.36
CA ALA A 48 17.88 -0.41 2.92
C ALA A 48 17.20 0.66 2.06
N ILE A 49 17.35 0.58 0.73
CA ILE A 49 16.69 1.50 -0.21
C ILE A 49 15.17 1.34 -0.15
N THR A 50 14.65 0.11 -0.17
CA THR A 50 13.20 -0.14 -0.15
C THR A 50 12.56 0.36 1.16
N PHE A 51 13.25 0.16 2.28
CA PHE A 51 12.81 0.63 3.60
C PHE A 51 12.93 2.15 3.73
N GLY A 52 14.01 2.75 3.23
CA GLY A 52 14.15 4.21 3.17
C GLY A 52 13.05 4.85 2.32
N LEU A 53 12.69 4.21 1.20
CA LEU A 53 11.62 4.67 0.32
C LEU A 53 10.26 4.59 1.01
N SER A 54 9.95 3.49 1.71
CA SER A 54 8.67 3.38 2.43
C SER A 54 8.55 4.41 3.55
N ILE A 55 9.61 4.67 4.31
CA ILE A 55 9.63 5.72 5.34
C ILE A 55 9.42 7.09 4.71
N ALA A 56 10.13 7.42 3.62
CA ALA A 56 10.01 8.71 2.95
C ALA A 56 8.58 8.95 2.45
N LEU A 57 7.97 7.95 1.80
CA LEU A 57 6.59 8.04 1.32
C LEU A 57 5.60 8.19 2.48
N THR A 58 5.80 7.44 3.56
CA THR A 58 4.94 7.47 4.76
C THR A 58 5.05 8.80 5.49
N ALA A 59 6.26 9.37 5.61
CA ALA A 59 6.49 10.66 6.26
C ALA A 59 5.77 11.80 5.53
N ILE A 60 5.82 11.82 4.19
CA ILE A 60 5.10 12.80 3.39
C ILE A 60 3.59 12.63 3.56
N ALA A 61 3.07 11.40 3.49
CA ALA A 61 1.65 11.13 3.70
C ALA A 61 1.18 11.58 5.09
N GLY A 62 1.93 11.25 6.14
CA GLY A 62 1.64 11.65 7.52
C GLY A 62 1.69 13.17 7.74
N ALA A 63 2.67 13.86 7.17
CA ALA A 63 2.78 15.32 7.23
C ALA A 63 1.57 16.00 6.58
N MET A 64 1.08 15.47 5.45
CA MET A 64 -0.15 15.98 4.82
C MET A 64 -1.38 15.74 5.70
N MET A 65 -1.50 14.59 6.34
CA MET A 65 -2.63 14.30 7.24
C MET A 65 -2.66 15.21 8.47
N GLY A 66 -1.51 15.53 9.05
CA GLY A 66 -1.41 16.44 10.20
C GLY A 66 -1.89 17.87 9.92
N THR A 67 -2.03 18.24 8.65
CA THR A 67 -2.59 19.56 8.26
C THR A 67 -4.12 19.60 8.40
N PHE A 68 -4.81 18.44 8.29
CA PHE A 68 -6.27 18.37 8.28
C PHE A 68 -6.86 17.94 9.62
N GLN A 69 -6.10 17.21 10.45
CA GLN A 69 -6.63 16.66 11.69
C GLN A 69 -5.60 16.73 12.83
N PRO A 70 -6.02 17.13 14.05
CA PRO A 70 -5.15 17.10 15.21
C PRO A 70 -4.64 15.68 15.46
N ILE A 71 -3.32 15.56 15.61
CA ILE A 71 -2.68 14.30 15.94
C ILE A 71 -2.90 14.05 17.43
N THR A 72 -3.79 13.10 17.74
CA THR A 72 -4.00 12.61 19.10
C THR A 72 -3.55 11.15 19.19
N PRO A 73 -3.06 10.68 20.36
CA PRO A 73 -2.59 9.30 20.51
C PRO A 73 -3.65 8.25 20.20
N VAL A 74 -4.93 8.59 20.41
CA VAL A 74 -6.08 7.70 20.18
C VAL A 74 -6.40 7.50 18.69
N ASN A 75 -5.96 8.41 17.82
CA ASN A 75 -6.30 8.35 16.39
C ASN A 75 -5.45 7.34 15.60
N GLY A 76 -4.36 6.80 16.16
CA GLY A 76 -3.44 5.90 15.45
C GLY A 76 -4.06 4.58 14.97
N PRO A 77 -4.71 3.78 15.85
CA PRO A 77 -5.17 2.44 15.50
C PRO A 77 -6.14 2.39 14.30
N PRO A 78 -7.17 3.27 14.18
CA PRO A 78 -8.05 3.29 13.02
C PRO A 78 -7.31 3.51 11.68
N TRP A 79 -6.25 4.31 11.65
CA TRP A 79 -5.47 4.57 10.44
C TRP A 79 -4.64 3.36 10.01
N THR A 80 -3.97 2.71 10.97
CA THR A 80 -3.22 1.47 10.70
C THR A 80 -4.13 0.40 10.11
N LEU A 81 -5.33 0.32 10.65
CA LEU A 81 -6.32 -0.67 10.26
C LEU A 81 -6.88 -0.44 8.86
N ARG A 82 -7.13 0.83 8.50
CA ARG A 82 -7.45 1.24 7.12
C ARG A 82 -6.32 0.93 6.15
N ALA A 83 -5.07 1.27 6.52
CA ALA A 83 -3.90 1.03 5.68
C ALA A 83 -3.69 -0.47 5.42
N PHE A 84 -3.81 -1.30 6.47
CA PHE A 84 -3.78 -2.75 6.34
C PHE A 84 -4.88 -3.23 5.39
N SER A 85 -6.09 -2.68 5.54
CA SER A 85 -7.22 -3.09 4.70
C SER A 85 -7.01 -2.78 3.23
N ILE A 86 -6.46 -1.62 2.91
CA ILE A 86 -6.12 -1.19 1.55
C ILE A 86 -5.06 -2.10 0.92
N VAL A 87 -4.01 -2.43 1.68
CA VAL A 87 -2.92 -3.30 1.19
C VAL A 87 -3.42 -4.73 0.98
N ALA A 88 -4.19 -5.27 1.92
CA ALA A 88 -4.77 -6.61 1.82
C ALA A 88 -5.74 -6.71 0.63
N LEU A 89 -6.61 -5.71 0.45
CA LEU A 89 -7.57 -5.67 -0.65
C LEU A 89 -6.86 -5.51 -2.01
N GLY A 90 -5.82 -4.68 -2.10
CA GLY A 90 -5.06 -4.47 -3.32
C GLY A 90 -4.18 -5.66 -3.75
N GLY A 91 -3.69 -6.43 -2.77
CA GLY A 91 -2.78 -7.56 -2.95
C GLY A 91 -1.32 -7.20 -2.65
N LEU A 92 -0.64 -8.08 -1.91
CA LEU A 92 0.76 -7.90 -1.52
C LEU A 92 1.69 -7.93 -2.74
N GLY A 93 2.56 -6.92 -2.87
CA GLY A 93 3.62 -6.87 -3.89
C GLY A 93 3.22 -6.23 -5.24
N LYS A 94 1.95 -5.89 -5.47
CA LYS A 94 1.50 -5.19 -6.69
C LYS A 94 1.04 -3.77 -6.40
N VAL A 95 1.89 -2.78 -6.73
CA VAL A 95 1.61 -1.35 -6.52
C VAL A 95 0.29 -0.92 -7.16
N GLN A 96 0.01 -1.37 -8.39
CA GLN A 96 -1.24 -1.03 -9.11
C GLN A 96 -2.49 -1.52 -8.37
N GLY A 97 -2.44 -2.71 -7.77
CA GLY A 97 -3.56 -3.27 -7.02
C GLY A 97 -3.83 -2.49 -5.74
N VAL A 98 -2.78 -2.11 -5.01
CA VAL A 98 -2.89 -1.29 -3.79
C VAL A 98 -3.46 0.10 -4.09
N VAL A 99 -3.06 0.73 -5.20
CA VAL A 99 -3.61 2.03 -5.62
C VAL A 99 -5.09 1.94 -5.94
N LEU A 100 -5.51 0.93 -6.72
CA LEU A 100 -6.92 0.70 -7.02
C LEU A 100 -7.73 0.39 -5.75
N GLY A 101 -7.19 -0.45 -4.87
CA GLY A 101 -7.84 -0.82 -3.61
C GLY A 101 -8.01 0.38 -2.67
N GLY A 102 -7.00 1.25 -2.58
CA GLY A 102 -7.06 2.47 -1.78
C GLY A 102 -8.08 3.47 -2.32
N LEU A 103 -8.19 3.58 -3.64
CA LEU A 103 -9.13 4.48 -4.29
C LEU A 103 -10.57 3.98 -4.13
N LEU A 104 -10.80 2.67 -4.28
CA LEU A 104 -12.11 2.05 -4.04
C LEU A 104 -12.55 2.18 -2.57
N LEU A 105 -11.69 1.79 -1.62
CA LEU A 105 -12.03 1.89 -0.21
C LEU A 105 -12.22 3.34 0.23
N GLY A 106 -11.40 4.27 -0.27
CA GLY A 106 -11.54 5.70 0.03
C GLY A 106 -12.85 6.28 -0.49
N LEU A 107 -13.28 5.90 -1.69
CA LEU A 107 -14.59 6.31 -2.22
C LEU A 107 -15.72 5.74 -1.36
N VAL A 108 -15.70 4.45 -1.06
CA VAL A 108 -16.74 3.80 -0.26
C VAL A 108 -16.81 4.42 1.14
N GLU A 109 -15.66 4.67 1.77
CA GLU A 109 -15.60 5.34 3.07
C GLU A 109 -16.17 6.76 3.02
N SER A 110 -15.86 7.53 1.96
CA SER A 110 -16.41 8.87 1.77
C SER A 110 -17.93 8.87 1.56
N PHE A 111 -18.48 7.91 0.83
CA PHE A 111 -19.92 7.79 0.62
C PHE A 111 -20.65 7.36 1.90
N ILE A 112 -20.15 6.33 2.59
CA ILE A 112 -20.79 5.82 3.81
C ILE A 112 -20.64 6.80 4.97
N GLY A 113 -19.47 7.42 5.11
CA GLY A 113 -19.21 8.44 6.12
C GLY A 113 -20.09 9.68 5.94
N GLY A 114 -20.42 10.04 4.68
CA GLY A 114 -21.29 11.17 4.36
C GLY A 114 -22.78 10.92 4.59
N TYR A 115 -23.27 9.69 4.37
CA TYR A 115 -24.71 9.38 4.42
C TYR A 115 -25.18 8.71 5.73
N VAL A 116 -24.33 7.91 6.39
CA VAL A 116 -24.74 7.03 7.52
C VAL A 116 -23.99 7.36 8.82
N GLY A 117 -22.79 7.94 8.70
CA GLY A 117 -21.98 8.39 9.82
C GLY A 117 -20.61 7.70 9.92
N VAL A 118 -19.66 8.38 10.56
CA VAL A 118 -18.22 8.02 10.57
C VAL A 118 -17.95 6.63 11.19
N GLY A 119 -18.74 6.21 12.18
CA GLY A 119 -18.61 4.89 12.81
C GLY A 119 -18.91 3.73 11.86
N TRP A 120 -19.88 3.90 10.96
CA TRP A 120 -20.25 2.89 9.95
C TRP A 120 -19.23 2.79 8.83
N ALA A 121 -18.50 3.87 8.55
CA ALA A 121 -17.46 3.89 7.53
C ALA A 121 -16.34 2.87 7.83
N ILE A 122 -15.87 2.83 9.08
CA ILE A 122 -14.83 1.87 9.51
C ILE A 122 -15.34 0.43 9.41
N ALA A 123 -16.56 0.17 9.88
CA ALA A 123 -17.16 -1.17 9.80
C ALA A 123 -17.33 -1.63 8.34
N ALA A 124 -17.74 -0.73 7.45
CA ALA A 124 -17.90 -1.04 6.02
C ALA A 124 -16.57 -1.40 5.34
N VAL A 125 -15.48 -0.67 5.63
CA VAL A 125 -14.14 -1.00 5.13
C VAL A 125 -13.75 -2.43 5.54
N PHE A 126 -14.05 -2.82 6.78
CA PHE A 126 -13.81 -4.17 7.28
C PHE A 126 -14.63 -5.24 6.59
N ILE A 127 -15.93 -5.00 6.46
CA ILE A 127 -16.84 -5.93 5.79
C ILE A 127 -16.37 -6.17 4.35
N ILE A 128 -15.98 -5.10 3.65
CA ILE A 128 -15.46 -5.18 2.28
C ILE A 128 -14.15 -5.98 2.24
N LEU A 129 -13.23 -5.76 3.17
CA LEU A 129 -12.02 -6.57 3.26
C LEU A 129 -12.35 -8.05 3.41
N VAL A 130 -13.22 -8.41 4.35
CA VAL A 130 -13.59 -9.81 4.63
C VAL A 130 -14.26 -10.43 3.41
N LEU A 131 -15.20 -9.72 2.78
CA LEU A 131 -15.87 -10.18 1.55
C LEU A 131 -14.88 -10.39 0.41
N VAL A 132 -13.94 -9.47 0.21
CA VAL A 132 -12.92 -9.60 -0.84
C VAL A 132 -11.99 -10.78 -0.56
N LEU A 133 -11.57 -11.00 0.69
CA LEU A 133 -10.73 -12.15 1.02
C LEU A 133 -11.46 -13.49 0.83
N ILE A 134 -12.77 -13.55 1.08
CA ILE A 134 -13.60 -14.74 0.80
C ILE A 134 -13.68 -15.02 -0.70
N ILE A 135 -13.89 -13.98 -1.51
CA ILE A 135 -14.10 -14.12 -2.96
C ILE A 135 -12.76 -14.28 -3.71
N ARG A 136 -11.70 -13.60 -3.26
CA ARG A 136 -10.35 -13.63 -3.84
C ARG A 136 -9.28 -13.47 -2.76
N PRO A 137 -8.75 -14.58 -2.20
CA PRO A 137 -7.75 -14.55 -1.12
C PRO A 137 -6.41 -13.90 -1.52
N GLN A 138 -6.16 -13.71 -2.81
CA GLN A 138 -4.95 -13.04 -3.33
C GLN A 138 -5.13 -11.52 -3.57
N GLY A 139 -6.27 -10.93 -3.17
CA GLY A 139 -6.61 -9.52 -3.43
C GLY A 139 -7.12 -9.25 -4.84
N LEU A 140 -7.47 -7.98 -5.14
CA LEU A 140 -8.12 -7.56 -6.39
C LEU A 140 -7.32 -7.94 -7.66
N THR A 141 -5.99 -7.93 -7.55
CA THR A 141 -5.08 -8.10 -8.69
C THR A 141 -4.27 -9.40 -8.69
N GLY A 142 -4.57 -10.33 -7.76
CA GLY A 142 -3.89 -11.63 -7.67
C GLY A 142 -2.39 -11.51 -7.36
N GLY A 143 -2.03 -11.37 -6.09
CA GLY A 143 -0.65 -11.50 -5.62
C GLY A 143 -0.14 -12.95 -5.73
N LEU A 144 1.15 -13.11 -6.06
CA LEU A 144 1.78 -14.37 -6.48
C LEU A 144 1.50 -15.56 -5.56
N MET A 145 1.43 -16.73 -6.23
CA MET A 145 1.20 -18.08 -5.73
C MET A 145 1.95 -18.45 -4.44
N PRO A 146 1.44 -19.46 -3.70
CA PRO A 146 2.09 -19.99 -2.51
C PRO A 146 3.55 -20.34 -2.81
N VAL A 147 4.47 -19.85 -1.98
CA VAL A 147 5.77 -20.50 -1.87
C VAL A 147 5.53 -21.69 -0.97
N GLU A 148 5.30 -22.85 -1.59
CA GLU A 148 5.67 -24.12 -0.97
C GLU A 148 7.18 -24.09 -0.76
N GLU A 149 7.60 -24.13 0.51
CA GLU A 149 8.63 -25.04 1.00
C GLU A 149 8.05 -25.80 2.19
#